data_AF-A0A914E616-F1
#
_entry.id   AF-A0A914E616-F1
#
_cell.length_a   1.000
_cell.length_b   1.000
_cell.length_c   1.000
_cell.angle_alpha   90.00
_cell.angle_beta   90.00
_cell.angle_gamma   90.00
#
_symmetry.space_group_name_H-M   'P 1'
#
loop_
_entity.id
_entity.type
_entity.pdbx_description
1 polymer ?
#
loop_
_entity_poly.entity_id
_entity_poly.type
_entity_poly.pdbx_seq_one_letter_code
_entity_poly.pdbx_strand_id
1 'polypeptide(L)' 'MLRVLGILGNGNNQQNYNPYTQRRCLTSGCYDANMCCPLWKLRGMCQTDPVGMNCNCRVSCGFCSVTNYRDPSDGK' A
#
# COMPACT_ATOMS: atom_id res chain seq x y z
N MET A 1 -46.63 -17.27 7.22
CA MET A 1 -46.25 -16.02 6.52
C MET A 1 -46.12 -14.97 7.61
N LEU A 2 -44.96 -14.43 7.99
CA LEU A 2 -43.83 -13.90 7.24
C LEU A 2 -42.59 -13.99 8.18
N ARG A 3 -41.44 -14.48 7.70
CA ARG A 3 -40.18 -14.42 8.48
C ARG A 3 -39.55 -13.04 8.26
N VAL A 4 -39.44 -12.23 9.31
CA VAL A 4 -38.62 -11.02 9.30
C VAL A 4 -37.18 -11.45 9.57
N LEU A 5 -36.38 -11.54 8.50
CA LEU A 5 -34.92 -11.65 8.60
C LEU A 5 -34.38 -10.28 9.06
N GLY A 6 -34.30 -10.08 10.38
CA GLY A 6 -33.62 -8.93 10.97
C GLY A 6 -32.13 -9.20 11.09
N ILE A 7 -31.35 -8.76 10.10
CA ILE A 7 -29.88 -8.74 10.17
C ILE A 7 -29.48 -7.44 10.86
N LEU A 8 -28.91 -7.51 12.05
CA LEU A 8 -28.13 -6.43 12.68
C LEU A 8 -26.90 -7.14 13.27
N GLY A 9 -25.75 -7.24 12.62
CA GLY A 9 -24.94 -6.19 12.01
C GLY A 9 -23.56 -6.34 12.66
N ASN A 10 -22.65 -7.06 11.99
CA ASN A 10 -21.27 -7.26 12.42
C ASN A 10 -20.51 -5.92 12.43
N GLY A 11 -19.64 -5.74 13.43
CA GLY A 11 -18.98 -4.48 13.74
C GLY A 11 -18.08 -3.93 12.63
N ASN A 12 -17.70 -2.66 12.81
CA ASN A 12 -16.33 -2.14 12.80
C ASN A 12 -16.40 -0.65 13.12
N ASN A 13 -15.87 -0.26 14.28
CA ASN A 13 -15.60 1.15 14.58
C ASN A 13 -14.45 1.62 13.68
N GLN A 14 -14.36 2.95 13.48
CA GLN A 14 -13.24 3.68 12.88
C GLN A 14 -13.24 3.81 11.34
N GLN A 15 -13.84 4.90 10.85
CA GLN A 15 -13.07 6.10 10.47
C GLN A 15 -14.00 7.20 9.96
N ASN A 16 -13.99 8.34 10.65
CA ASN A 16 -14.38 9.62 10.09
C ASN A 16 -13.43 9.90 8.90
N TYR A 17 -13.89 9.60 7.69
CA TYR A 17 -13.13 9.77 6.47
C TYR A 17 -13.32 11.21 5.96
N ASN A 18 -12.32 12.05 6.21
CA ASN A 18 -12.15 13.31 5.51
C ASN A 18 -11.12 13.09 4.37
N PRO A 19 -11.55 13.18 3.10
CA PRO A 19 -10.67 12.90 1.95
C PRO A 19 -9.52 13.89 1.78
N TYR A 20 -9.45 14.95 2.60
CA TYR A 20 -8.47 16.03 2.48
C TYR A 20 -7.42 16.07 3.61
N THR A 21 -7.61 15.34 4.72
CA THR A 21 -6.69 15.39 5.88
C THR A 21 -5.89 14.11 6.12
N GLN A 22 -6.08 13.07 5.32
CA GLN A 22 -5.32 11.84 5.47
C GLN A 22 -4.25 11.73 4.38
N ARG A 23 -3.00 12.00 4.75
CA ARG A 23 -1.78 11.61 3.99
C ARG A 23 -1.59 10.09 4.00
N ARG A 24 -2.66 9.34 3.76
CA ARG A 24 -2.62 7.88 3.73
C ARG A 24 -2.44 7.43 2.30
N CYS A 25 -1.35 6.71 2.10
CA CYS A 25 -1.16 5.92 0.90
C CYS A 25 -2.28 4.88 0.83
N LEU A 26 -3.12 4.94 -0.20
CA LEU A 26 -4.15 3.93 -0.43
C LEU A 26 -3.55 2.59 -0.90
N THR A 27 -2.28 2.60 -1.27
CA THR A 27 -1.54 1.42 -1.69
C THR A 27 -1.17 0.62 -0.43
N SER A 28 -1.48 -0.67 -0.37
CA SER A 28 -1.23 -1.54 0.80
C SER A 28 -0.28 -2.72 0.55
N GLY A 29 0.00 -3.07 -0.71
CA GLY A 29 0.92 -4.16 -1.07
C GLY A 29 2.42 -3.84 -1.00
N CYS A 30 3.28 -4.74 -1.43
CA CYS A 30 4.69 -4.43 -1.64
C CYS A 30 5.01 -4.37 -3.14
N TYR A 31 4.84 -3.19 -3.72
CA TYR A 31 5.10 -2.91 -5.12
C TYR A 31 5.28 -1.41 -5.34
N ASP A 32 5.84 -1.06 -6.49
CA ASP A 32 5.88 0.31 -7.01
C ASP A 32 4.59 0.58 -7.81
N ALA A 33 3.77 1.50 -7.32
CA ALA A 33 2.51 1.92 -7.93
C ALA A 33 2.69 2.91 -9.08
N ASN A 34 3.90 3.47 -9.28
CA ASN A 34 4.19 4.39 -10.37
C ASN A 34 5.35 3.88 -11.25
N MET A 35 5.21 3.96 -12.56
CA MET A 35 6.26 3.52 -13.49
C MET A 35 7.56 4.34 -13.38
N CYS A 36 7.48 5.57 -12.86
CA CYS A 36 8.63 6.47 -12.73
C CYS A 36 9.49 6.21 -11.49
N CYS A 37 9.14 5.23 -10.64
CA CYS A 37 9.87 4.94 -9.41
C CYS A 37 11.38 4.70 -9.59
N PRO A 38 11.87 4.02 -10.65
CA PRO A 38 13.30 3.91 -10.91
C PRO A 38 13.97 5.27 -11.11
N LEU A 39 13.35 6.16 -11.91
CA LEU A 39 13.88 7.50 -12.17
C LEU A 39 13.84 8.37 -10.91
N TRP A 40 12.75 8.31 -10.15
CA TRP A 40 12.58 9.08 -8.91
C TRP A 40 13.55 8.63 -7.82
N LYS A 41 13.80 7.31 -7.70
CA LYS A 41 14.86 6.77 -6.85
C LYS A 41 16.22 7.34 -7.23
N LEU A 42 16.58 7.31 -8.52
CA LEU A 42 17.85 7.87 -9.02
C LEU A 42 17.99 9.37 -8.73
N ARG A 43 16.87 10.11 -8.72
CA ARG A 43 16.82 11.54 -8.37
C ARG A 43 16.81 11.83 -6.86
N GLY A 44 16.88 10.81 -6.01
CA GLY A 44 16.90 11.01 -4.55
C GLY A 44 15.52 11.28 -3.92
N MET A 45 14.43 10.98 -4.63
CA MET A 45 13.08 11.26 -4.11
C MET A 45 12.75 10.46 -2.84
N CYS A 46 13.41 9.32 -2.62
CA CYS A 46 13.22 8.53 -1.40
C CYS A 46 13.58 9.34 -0.14
N GLN A 47 14.56 10.24 -0.24
CA GLN A 47 14.99 11.12 0.84
C GLN A 47 14.27 12.47 0.79
N THR A 48 14.03 13.01 -0.42
CA THR A 48 13.41 14.33 -0.60
C THR A 48 11.91 14.34 -0.32
N ASP A 49 11.18 13.29 -0.69
CA ASP A 49 9.75 13.12 -0.42
C ASP A 49 9.42 11.67 0.02
N PRO A 50 9.80 11.29 1.25
CA PRO A 50 9.59 9.93 1.74
C PRO A 50 8.11 9.55 1.83
N VAL A 51 7.20 10.51 2.03
CA VAL A 51 5.75 10.24 2.10
C VAL A 51 5.21 9.90 0.71
N GLY A 52 5.50 10.74 -0.30
CA GLY A 52 5.09 10.46 -1.68
C GLY A 52 5.70 9.16 -2.20
N MET A 53 6.96 8.89 -1.86
CA MET A 53 7.63 7.65 -2.25
C MET A 53 7.14 6.43 -1.48
N ASN A 54 6.71 6.54 -0.23
CA ASN A 54 6.05 5.45 0.48
C ASN A 54 4.67 5.12 -0.12
N CYS A 55 4.01 6.09 -0.77
CA CYS A 55 2.76 5.81 -1.46
C CYS A 55 2.96 5.18 -2.83
N ASN A 56 4.01 5.59 -3.54
CA ASN A 56 4.16 5.26 -4.96
C ASN A 56 5.25 4.24 -5.24
N CYS A 57 6.29 4.14 -4.42
CA CYS A 57 7.58 3.57 -4.82
C CYS A 57 8.25 2.77 -3.69
N ARG A 58 7.47 1.91 -3.05
CA ARG A 58 7.87 1.20 -1.83
C ARG A 58 9.00 0.21 -2.05
N VAL A 59 9.01 -0.48 -3.18
CA VAL A 59 10.08 -1.43 -3.48
C VAL A 59 11.31 -0.65 -3.90
N SER A 60 11.15 0.32 -4.82
CA SER A 60 12.26 1.17 -5.28
C SER A 60 13.00 1.85 -4.12
N CYS A 61 12.27 2.39 -3.15
CA CYS A 61 12.86 3.04 -1.97
C CYS A 61 13.18 2.09 -0.80
N GLY A 62 12.91 0.80 -0.93
CA GLY A 62 13.21 -0.19 0.11
C GLY A 62 12.31 -0.11 1.35
N PHE A 63 11.15 0.55 1.26
CA PHE A 63 10.13 0.55 2.32
C PHE A 63 9.48 -0.84 2.51
N CYS A 64 9.62 -1.72 1.52
CA CYS A 64 9.25 -3.12 1.61
C CYS A 64 10.12 -3.97 0.66
N SER A 65 10.09 -5.29 0.83
CA SER A 65 10.77 -6.24 -0.06
C SER A 65 9.78 -7.30 -0.54
N VAL A 66 9.89 -7.70 -1.82
CA VAL A 66 9.13 -8.81 -2.40
C VAL A 66 9.85 -10.12 -2.08
N THR A 67 9.57 -10.71 -0.92
CA THR A 67 10.21 -11.95 -0.46
C THR A 67 9.74 -13.21 -1.21
N ASN A 68 8.78 -13.09 -2.12
CA ASN A 68 8.20 -14.21 -2.86
C ASN A 68 8.46 -14.13 -4.37
N TYR A 69 9.61 -13.61 -4.81
CA TYR A 69 10.16 -14.15 -6.05
C TYR A 69 10.68 -15.54 -5.69
N ARG A 70 9.81 -16.56 -5.81
CA ARG A 70 10.27 -17.95 -5.84
C ARG A 70 11.12 -18.09 -7.10
N ASP A 71 12.36 -17.64 -7.03
CA ASP A 71 13.38 -18.03 -7.97
C ASP A 71 13.62 -19.53 -7.72
N PRO A 72 13.44 -20.41 -8.72
CA PRO A 72 13.82 -21.82 -8.60
C PRO A 72 15.30 -22.03 -8.22
N SER A 73 16.13 -20.99 -8.25
CA SER A 73 17.57 -21.00 -7.95
C SER A 73 17.93 -20.93 -6.46
N ASP A 74 17.04 -20.44 -5.58
CA ASP A 74 17.37 -20.16 -4.16
C ASP A 74 17.38 -21.43 -3.26
N GLY A 75 17.39 -22.62 -3.86
CA GLY A 75 17.36 -23.92 -3.19
C GLY A 75 18.49 -24.87 -3.60
N LYS A 76 19.73 -24.37 -3.72
CA LYS A 76 20.94 -25.20 -3.88
C LYS A 76 21.93 -25.00 -2.75
#